data_AF-A0A8T3VCI1-F1
#
_entry.id   AF-A0A8T3VCI1-F1
#
_cell.length_a   1.000
_cell.length_b   1.000
_cell.length_c   1.000
_cell.angle_alpha   90.00
_cell.angle_beta   90.00
_cell.angle_gamma   90.00
#
_symmetry.space_group_name_H-M   'P 1'
#
loop_
_entity.id
_entity.type
_entity.pdbx_description
1 polymer ?
#
loop_
_entity_poly.entity_id
_entity_poly.type
_entity_poly.pdbx_seq_one_letter_code
_entity_poly.pdbx_strand_id
1 'polypeptide(L)' 'MIVKDWCSYCGECAGVCPRNLIQVREYSLVFNEDECKECSICIDACPIDALEREE' A
#
# COMPACT_ATOMS: atom_id res chain seq x y z
N MET A 1 1.18 5.70 -5.97
CA MET A 1 0.92 5.54 -4.52
C MET A 1 2.22 5.80 -3.82
N ILE A 2 2.26 6.80 -2.96
CA ILE A 2 3.47 7.22 -2.26
C ILE A 2 3.58 6.44 -0.95
N VAL A 3 4.75 5.86 -0.68
CA VAL A 3 5.07 5.17 0.58
C VAL A 3 6.00 6.06 1.39
N LYS A 4 5.58 6.46 2.59
CA LYS A 4 6.35 7.34 3.48
C LYS A 4 7.44 6.56 4.22
N ASP A 5 8.48 7.26 4.67
CA ASP A 5 9.67 6.67 5.29
C ASP A 5 9.40 5.87 6.57
N TRP A 6 8.30 6.16 7.28
CA TRP A 6 7.91 5.46 8.50
C TRP A 6 7.01 4.24 8.25
N CYS A 7 6.85 3.79 7.00
CA CYS A 7 6.17 2.54 6.70
C CYS A 7 6.82 1.38 7.47
N SER A 8 6.05 0.67 8.29
CA SER A 8 6.53 -0.45 9.11
C SER A 8 6.56 -1.79 8.38
N TYR A 9 6.21 -1.80 7.08
CA TYR A 9 6.09 -3.03 6.27
C TYR A 9 5.20 -4.10 6.94
N CYS A 10 4.12 -3.68 7.63
CA CYS A 10 3.24 -4.60 8.36
C CYS A 10 2.40 -5.53 7.48
N GLY A 11 2.17 -5.17 6.21
CA GLY A 11 1.42 -6.00 5.26
C GLY A 11 -0.10 -5.79 5.25
N GLU A 12 -0.66 -4.92 6.08
CA GLU A 12 -2.12 -4.67 6.13
C GLU A 12 -2.66 -4.23 4.75
N CYS A 13 -1.96 -3.31 4.09
CA CYS A 13 -2.30 -2.84 2.75
C CYS A 13 -2.33 -3.95 1.69
N ALA A 14 -1.49 -4.98 1.83
CA ALA A 14 -1.50 -6.15 0.96
C ALA A 14 -2.72 -7.04 1.23
N GLY A 15 -3.08 -7.23 2.51
CA GLY A 15 -4.24 -8.03 2.90
C GLY A 15 -5.58 -7.46 2.44
N VAL A 16 -5.72 -6.13 2.43
CA VAL A 16 -6.96 -5.45 2.02
C VAL A 16 -7.07 -5.23 0.51
N CYS A 17 -6.00 -5.43 -0.26
CA CYS A 17 -6.02 -5.17 -1.70
C CYS A 17 -6.83 -6.26 -2.43
N PRO A 18 -8.03 -5.95 -2.99
CA PRO A 18 -8.88 -6.98 -3.62
C PRO A 18 -8.29 -7.53 -4.91
N ARG A 19 -7.34 -6.81 -5.51
CA ARG A 19 -6.62 -7.20 -6.73
C ARG A 19 -5.25 -7.80 -6.44
N ASN A 20 -4.87 -7.90 -5.16
CA ASN A 20 -3.60 -8.47 -4.69
C ASN A 20 -2.36 -7.85 -5.38
N LEU A 21 -2.36 -6.51 -5.53
CA LEU A 21 -1.35 -5.75 -6.27
C LEU A 21 -0.19 -5.25 -5.41
N ILE A 22 -0.24 -5.50 -4.10
CA ILE A 22 0.74 -5.02 -3.12
C ILE A 22 1.45 -6.24 -2.55
N GLN A 23 2.78 -6.26 -2.62
CA GLN A 23 3.62 -7.24 -1.96
C GLN A 23 4.49 -6.56 -0.93
N VAL A 24 4.47 -7.06 0.30
CA VAL A 24 5.28 -6.56 1.40
C VAL A 24 6.32 -7.60 1.78
N ARG A 25 7.57 -7.16 1.94
CA ARG A 25 8.72 -7.92 2.43
C ARG A 25 9.28 -7.21 3.66
N GLU A 26 10.30 -7.80 4.31
CA GLU A 26 10.86 -7.30 5.58
C GLU A 26 11.21 -5.80 5.58
N TYR A 27 11.71 -5.27 4.46
CA TYR A 27 12.13 -3.86 4.34
C TYR A 27 11.72 -3.24 3.00
N SER A 28 10.74 -3.82 2.30
CA SER A 28 10.31 -3.28 1.00
C SER A 28 8.84 -3.55 0.72
N LEU A 29 8.24 -2.63 -0.02
CA LEU A 29 6.88 -2.72 -0.53
C LEU A 29 6.94 -2.56 -2.05
N VAL A 30 6.38 -3.52 -2.77
CA VAL A 30 6.23 -3.49 -4.23
C VAL A 30 4.75 -3.33 -4.54
N PHE A 31 4.42 -2.34 -5.36
CA PHE A 31 3.06 -2.04 -5.77
C PHE A 31 2.98 -1.99 -7.29
N ASN A 32 2.00 -2.70 -7.87
CA ASN A 32 1.71 -2.64 -9.29
C ASN A 32 0.64 -1.58 -9.57
N GLU A 33 1.08 -0.44 -10.14
CA GLU A 33 0.22 0.68 -10.48
C GLU A 33 -0.60 0.46 -11.76
N ASP A 34 -0.08 -0.26 -12.76
CA ASP A 34 -0.73 -0.48 -14.06
C ASP A 34 -2.12 -1.12 -13.93
N GLU A 35 -2.26 -2.02 -12.95
CA GLU A 35 -3.49 -2.77 -12.68
C GLU A 35 -4.36 -2.13 -11.58
N CYS A 36 -3.90 -1.05 -10.95
CA CYS A 36 -4.63 -0.41 -9.87
C CYS A 36 -5.89 0.31 -10.40
N LYS A 37 -6.95 0.30 -9.60
CA LYS A 37 -8.22 1.02 -9.88
C LYS A 37 -8.46 2.19 -8.93
N GLU A 38 -7.41 2.65 -8.26
CA GLU A 38 -7.43 3.87 -7.43
C GLU A 38 -8.53 3.86 -6.35
N CYS A 39 -8.84 2.68 -5.80
CA CYS A 39 -9.92 2.49 -4.83
C CYS A 39 -9.62 3.03 -3.41
N SER A 40 -8.40 3.48 -3.15
CA SER A 40 -7.91 4.03 -1.86
C SER A 40 -7.98 3.13 -0.62
N ILE A 41 -8.49 1.90 -0.73
CA ILE A 41 -8.65 0.96 0.41
C ILE A 41 -7.32 0.72 1.14
N CYS A 42 -6.21 0.58 0.42
CA CYS A 42 -4.90 0.37 1.03
C CYS A 42 -4.41 1.55 1.88
N ILE A 43 -4.80 2.77 1.51
CA ILE A 43 -4.44 4.00 2.21
C ILE A 43 -5.25 4.09 3.51
N ASP A 44 -6.56 3.90 3.42
CA ASP A 44 -7.47 3.96 4.58
C ASP A 44 -7.19 2.85 5.60
N ALA A 45 -6.70 1.70 5.14
CA ALA A 45 -6.34 0.59 6.01
C ALA A 45 -4.99 0.76 6.72
N CYS A 46 -4.16 1.74 6.33
CA CYS A 46 -2.84 1.91 6.92
C CYS A 46 -2.97 2.46 8.35
N PRO A 47 -2.61 1.70 9.40
CA PRO A 47 -2.85 2.12 10.80
C PRO A 47 -1.92 3.25 11.26
N ILE A 48 -0.92 3.59 10.46
CA ILE A 48 0.12 4.58 10.75
C ILE A 48 0.21 5.66 9.66
N ASP A 49 -0.80 5.75 8.79
CA ASP A 49 -0.93 6.76 7.74
C ASP A 49 0.34 6.92 6.86
N ALA A 50 1.00 5.79 6.59
CA ALA A 50 2.26 5.75 5.84
C ALA A 50 2.06 5.66 4.31
N LEU A 51 0.82 5.62 3.82
CA LEU A 51 0.49 5.52 2.40
C LEU A 51 -0.31 6.76 1.97
N GLU A 52 -0.04 7.26 0.77
CA GLU A 52 -0.72 8.45 0.22
C GLU A 52 -0.99 8.29 -1.29
N ARG A 53 -2.02 8.98 -1.80
CA ARG A 53 -2.29 9.04 -3.24
C ARG A 53 -1.26 9.96 -3.90
N GLU A 54 -0.87 9.61 -5.12
CA GLU A 54 -0.22 10.58 -6.02
C GLU A 54 -1.31 11.55 -6.49
N GLU A 55 -1.07 12.85 -6.36
CA GLU A 55 -1.92 13.90 -6.92
C GLU A 55 -1.57 14.19 -8.38
#